data_AF-A0A1Z8TYZ6-F1
#
_entry.id   AF-A0A1Z8TYZ6-F1
#
_cell.length_a   1.000
_cell.length_b   1.000
_cell.length_c   1.000
_cell.angle_alpha   90.00
_cell.angle_beta   90.00
_cell.angle_gamma   90.00
#
_symmetry.space_group_name_H-M   'P 1'
#
loop_
_entity.id
_entity.type
_entity.pdbx_description
1 polymer ?
#
loop_
_entity_poly.entity_id
_entity_poly.type
_entity_poly.pdbx_seq_one_letter_code
_entity_poly.pdbx_strand_id
1 'polypeptide(L)'
;MDAKKHLQKAIQLNPHYSEAYYELGLLLKQDGESDKALEHFQKAVALKSDFAEAECELAIMLQGNNDLESSRNHFLNSLEINPNYANAYFHYGLLLIELEDIEESKNNFDKVTEINQNFAPAYYNKAKLLTNPDDFDEAKKNYVTALDIDEDYVEAHYYLGKLFHGGVATDKEGTIVDLKETAKAEFHFQKVIEIDASNHKAHYNIAKIHSENGNTKKAEGMLRKSIALCPEYSKAHYLLAHVLEQSNKKSEAKKHFLLSIDYYKENAIAHYRLGVMMYHDENYESSLEHLKKSVAIDANHAESHFYIAMILRTDEDPALAKKHFYKALELNPEYSEAYFELGNHSVVNGDFNEAKLHFQKATDLDQNYVLAYFHLGKILTNPSEFDQAYRNYETALEINPDLAECHYWFAKLLSKGEKLKTDGSLIKEPETNKAKEHLHKALGINSEYSKAYYKLGLILVEDHQFAEAFKNFELAIKHNKNFAEAHFQVALLLMDKAAQTALKSLQTTSNQKKKKQ
;
A
#
# COMPACT_ATOMS: atom_id res chain seq x y z
N MET A 1 27.79 55.96 -8.53
CA MET A 1 26.94 56.83 -9.37
C MET A 1 25.57 56.20 -9.42
N ASP A 2 24.51 56.98 -9.24
CA ASP A 2 23.15 56.48 -9.07
C ASP A 2 22.46 56.43 -10.44
N ALA A 3 22.51 55.27 -11.11
CA ALA A 3 21.98 55.08 -12.46
C ALA A 3 20.50 55.47 -12.57
N LYS A 4 19.70 55.20 -11.53
CA LYS A 4 18.29 55.59 -11.45
C LYS A 4 18.10 57.10 -11.53
N LYS A 5 18.91 57.89 -10.82
CA LYS A 5 18.84 59.36 -10.89
C LYS A 5 19.14 59.90 -12.29
N HIS A 6 20.09 59.28 -12.99
CA HIS A 6 20.41 59.68 -14.37
C HIS A 6 19.29 59.31 -15.35
N LEU A 7 18.70 58.12 -15.24
CA LEU A 7 17.55 57.71 -16.05
C LEU A 7 16.32 58.57 -15.79
N GLN A 8 16.01 58.89 -14.53
CA GLN A 8 14.96 59.84 -14.17
C GLN A 8 15.21 61.23 -14.77
N LYS A 9 16.46 61.70 -14.74
CA LYS A 9 16.82 62.98 -15.37
C LYS A 9 16.69 62.92 -16.90
N ALA A 10 17.04 61.81 -17.52
CA ALA A 10 16.85 61.59 -18.96
C ALA A 10 15.37 61.65 -19.35
N ILE A 11 14.49 60.99 -18.57
CA ILE A 11 13.04 61.05 -18.75
C ILE A 11 12.50 62.48 -18.56
N GLN A 12 13.00 63.23 -17.56
CA GLN A 12 12.62 64.63 -17.37
C GLN A 12 13.00 65.53 -18.54
N LEU A 13 14.17 65.30 -19.13
CA LEU A 13 14.67 66.08 -20.27
C LEU A 13 14.02 65.66 -21.59
N ASN A 14 13.69 64.37 -21.73
CA ASN A 14 12.98 63.82 -22.88
C ASN A 14 11.89 62.83 -22.42
N PRO A 15 10.64 63.30 -22.27
CA PRO A 15 9.51 62.45 -21.85
C PRO A 15 9.13 61.34 -22.83
N HIS A 16 9.64 61.36 -24.07
CA HIS A 16 9.39 60.34 -25.09
C HIS A 16 10.56 59.34 -25.24
N TYR A 17 11.48 59.30 -24.28
CA TYR A 17 12.65 58.43 -24.33
C TYR A 17 12.33 57.01 -23.83
N SER A 18 11.75 56.17 -24.70
CA SER A 18 11.29 54.81 -24.36
C SER A 18 12.38 53.93 -23.74
N GLU A 19 13.62 53.97 -24.25
CA GLU A 19 14.74 53.20 -23.69
C GLU A 19 15.05 53.59 -22.24
N ALA A 20 14.93 54.88 -21.88
CA ALA A 20 15.15 55.32 -20.51
C ALA A 20 14.04 54.84 -19.55
N TYR A 21 12.79 54.72 -20.02
CA TYR A 21 11.71 54.10 -19.25
C TYR A 21 11.95 52.60 -19.05
N TYR A 22 12.36 51.89 -20.10
CA TYR A 22 12.68 50.46 -20.04
C TYR A 22 13.80 50.16 -19.06
N GLU A 23 14.95 50.85 -19.19
CA GLU A 23 16.11 50.66 -18.30
C GLU A 23 15.80 51.02 -16.84
N LEU A 24 14.98 52.05 -16.61
CA LEU A 24 14.52 52.38 -15.27
C LEU A 24 13.57 51.30 -14.71
N GLY A 25 12.70 50.75 -15.55
CA GLY A 25 11.81 49.63 -15.21
C GLY A 25 12.62 48.40 -14.77
N LEU A 26 13.67 48.03 -15.50
CA LEU A 26 14.58 46.93 -15.12
C LEU A 26 15.22 47.15 -13.74
N LEU A 27 15.75 48.36 -13.47
CA LEU A 27 16.34 48.67 -12.17
C LEU A 27 15.32 48.72 -11.03
N LEU A 28 14.06 49.06 -11.31
CA LEU A 28 12.98 49.05 -10.33
C LEU A 28 12.53 47.62 -10.02
N LYS A 29 12.43 46.76 -11.06
CA LYS A 29 12.18 45.33 -10.92
C LYS A 29 13.25 44.66 -10.06
N GLN A 30 14.53 44.98 -10.29
CA GLN A 30 15.64 44.47 -9.50
C GLN A 30 15.57 44.88 -8.01
N ASP A 31 15.07 46.09 -7.73
CA ASP A 31 14.88 46.59 -6.36
C ASP A 31 13.57 46.09 -5.70
N GLY A 32 12.78 45.27 -6.40
CA GLY A 32 11.50 44.74 -5.91
C GLY A 32 10.34 45.76 -5.98
N GLU A 33 10.52 46.89 -6.66
CA GLU A 33 9.49 47.91 -6.86
C GLU A 33 8.58 47.55 -8.06
N SER A 34 7.88 46.41 -7.96
CA SER A 34 7.13 45.79 -9.07
C SER A 34 6.08 46.70 -9.72
N ASP A 35 5.27 47.41 -8.94
CA ASP A 35 4.21 48.29 -9.47
C ASP A 35 4.80 49.43 -10.32
N LYS A 36 5.90 50.02 -9.85
CA LYS A 36 6.57 51.10 -10.59
C LYS A 36 7.25 50.56 -11.84
N ALA A 37 7.89 49.39 -11.75
CA ALA A 37 8.49 48.74 -12.90
C ALA A 37 7.44 48.51 -14.00
N LEU A 38 6.26 48.00 -13.63
CA LEU A 38 5.14 47.80 -14.55
C LEU A 38 4.72 49.11 -15.25
N GLU A 39 4.51 50.20 -14.50
CA GLU A 39 4.18 51.50 -15.08
C GLU A 39 5.25 51.99 -16.08
N HIS A 40 6.53 51.76 -15.76
CA HIS A 40 7.63 52.17 -16.60
C HIS A 40 7.73 51.31 -17.89
N PHE A 41 7.48 50.01 -17.83
CA PHE A 41 7.40 49.15 -19.02
C PHE A 41 6.18 49.50 -19.90
N GLN A 42 5.01 49.75 -19.31
CA GLN A 42 3.82 50.21 -20.05
C GLN A 42 4.11 51.51 -20.80
N LYS A 43 4.81 52.46 -20.17
CA LYS A 43 5.22 53.71 -20.84
C LYS A 43 6.24 53.46 -21.94
N ALA A 44 7.20 52.55 -21.75
CA ALA A 44 8.18 52.22 -22.78
C ALA A 44 7.51 51.65 -24.05
N VAL A 45 6.58 50.70 -23.89
CA VAL A 45 5.79 50.10 -24.98
C VAL A 45 4.87 51.14 -25.64
N ALA A 46 4.19 51.98 -24.85
CA ALA A 46 3.30 53.01 -25.40
C ALA A 46 4.04 54.08 -26.23
N LEU A 47 5.30 54.36 -25.89
CA LEU A 47 6.14 55.33 -26.61
C LEU A 47 6.80 54.74 -27.86
N LYS A 48 7.02 53.41 -27.89
CA LYS A 48 7.71 52.71 -28.97
C LYS A 48 7.05 51.36 -29.22
N SER A 49 6.24 51.28 -30.28
CA SER A 49 5.45 50.10 -30.64
C SER A 49 6.28 48.93 -31.19
N ASP A 50 7.54 49.15 -31.57
CA ASP A 50 8.48 48.14 -32.09
C ASP A 50 9.56 47.77 -31.05
N PHE A 51 9.20 47.71 -29.77
CA PHE A 51 10.13 47.42 -28.67
C PHE A 51 9.90 46.02 -28.07
N ALA A 52 10.40 44.98 -28.74
CA ALA A 52 10.21 43.58 -28.33
C ALA A 52 10.66 43.29 -26.90
N GLU A 53 11.81 43.82 -26.46
CA GLU A 53 12.33 43.59 -25.12
C GLU A 53 11.41 44.18 -24.04
N ALA A 54 10.86 45.37 -24.28
CA ALA A 54 9.92 46.00 -23.36
C ALA A 54 8.56 45.29 -23.33
N GLU A 55 8.08 44.79 -24.47
CA GLU A 55 6.87 43.96 -24.56
C GLU A 55 7.02 42.65 -23.78
N CYS A 56 8.16 41.97 -23.93
CA CYS A 56 8.47 40.76 -23.19
C CYS A 56 8.56 41.01 -21.67
N GLU A 57 9.26 42.06 -21.23
CA GLU A 57 9.35 42.40 -19.80
C GLU A 57 8.00 42.80 -19.22
N LEU A 58 7.18 43.54 -19.98
CA LEU A 58 5.81 43.86 -19.59
C LEU A 58 4.96 42.60 -19.42
N ALA A 59 5.05 41.66 -20.36
CA ALA A 59 4.34 40.38 -20.30
C ALA A 59 4.70 39.55 -19.06
N ILE A 60 5.99 39.48 -18.71
CA ILE A 60 6.48 38.78 -17.50
C ILE A 60 5.92 39.44 -16.23
N MET A 61 5.88 40.77 -16.17
CA MET A 61 5.33 41.51 -15.02
C MET A 61 3.81 41.30 -14.87
N LEU A 62 3.08 41.27 -15.99
CA LEU A 62 1.64 41.00 -16.00
C LEU A 62 1.32 39.56 -15.57
N GLN A 63 2.11 38.58 -16.02
CA GLN A 63 2.03 37.20 -15.56
C GLN A 63 2.20 37.11 -14.03
N GLY A 64 3.22 37.78 -13.48
CA GLY A 64 3.44 37.84 -12.03
C GLY A 64 2.29 38.48 -11.24
N ASN A 65 1.53 39.37 -11.88
CA ASN A 65 0.31 39.98 -11.33
C ASN A 65 -0.97 39.16 -11.60
N ASN A 66 -0.84 37.95 -12.14
CA ASN A 66 -1.93 37.05 -12.51
C ASN A 66 -2.88 37.63 -13.59
N ASP A 67 -2.40 38.57 -14.41
CA ASP A 67 -3.08 39.07 -15.61
C ASP A 67 -2.61 38.31 -16.85
N LEU A 68 -3.07 37.05 -16.96
CA LEU A 68 -2.55 36.07 -17.91
C LEU A 68 -2.93 36.39 -19.36
N GLU A 69 -4.13 36.94 -19.59
CA GLU A 69 -4.60 37.28 -20.95
C GLU A 69 -3.84 38.47 -21.52
N SER A 70 -3.64 39.53 -20.72
CA SER A 70 -2.81 40.66 -21.15
C SER A 70 -1.36 40.22 -21.36
N SER A 71 -0.81 39.39 -20.46
CA SER A 71 0.54 38.83 -20.60
C SER A 71 0.71 38.07 -21.92
N ARG A 72 -0.25 37.17 -22.26
CA ARG A 72 -0.26 36.45 -23.54
C ARG A 72 -0.18 37.38 -24.74
N ASN A 73 -1.00 38.43 -24.77
CA ASN A 73 -1.01 39.40 -25.88
C ASN A 73 0.35 40.11 -26.01
N HIS A 74 0.95 40.53 -24.89
CA HIS A 74 2.25 41.20 -24.90
C HIS A 74 3.40 40.26 -25.31
N PHE A 75 3.35 38.96 -24.97
CA PHE A 75 4.30 37.98 -25.52
C PHE A 75 4.14 37.81 -27.03
N LEU A 76 2.90 37.72 -27.53
CA LEU A 76 2.64 37.63 -28.97
C LEU A 76 3.13 38.87 -29.72
N ASN A 77 2.88 40.07 -29.19
CA ASN A 77 3.42 41.32 -29.75
C ASN A 77 4.96 41.30 -29.78
N SER A 78 5.60 40.89 -28.68
CA SER A 78 7.06 40.77 -28.62
C SER A 78 7.61 39.84 -29.71
N LEU A 79 6.94 38.71 -29.97
CA LEU A 79 7.35 37.73 -30.96
C LEU A 79 7.02 38.16 -32.40
N GLU A 80 5.97 38.96 -32.59
CA GLU A 80 5.66 39.61 -33.88
C GLU A 80 6.75 40.63 -34.25
N ILE A 81 7.20 41.44 -33.29
CA ILE A 81 8.27 42.43 -33.47
C ILE A 81 9.61 41.73 -33.70
N ASN A 82 9.93 40.70 -32.91
CA ASN A 82 11.18 39.95 -33.03
C ASN A 82 10.93 38.42 -33.00
N PRO A 83 10.77 37.79 -34.19
CA PRO A 83 10.55 36.35 -34.31
C PRO A 83 11.75 35.47 -33.91
N ASN A 84 12.92 36.05 -33.62
CA ASN A 84 14.10 35.33 -33.15
C ASN A 84 14.41 35.64 -31.68
N TYR A 85 13.41 36.06 -30.89
CA TYR A 85 13.62 36.39 -29.49
C TYR A 85 13.45 35.17 -28.56
N ALA A 86 14.54 34.44 -28.35
CA ALA A 86 14.57 33.23 -27.52
C ALA A 86 13.97 33.44 -26.10
N ASN A 87 14.26 34.55 -25.42
CA ASN A 87 13.73 34.79 -24.08
C ASN A 87 12.19 34.96 -24.09
N ALA A 88 11.62 35.62 -25.10
CA ALA A 88 10.17 35.76 -25.22
C ALA A 88 9.50 34.40 -25.45
N TYR A 89 10.04 33.55 -26.34
CA TYR A 89 9.56 32.17 -26.52
C TYR A 89 9.67 31.37 -25.21
N PHE A 90 10.77 31.48 -24.47
CA PHE A 90 10.95 30.76 -23.22
C PHE A 90 9.92 31.15 -22.16
N HIS A 91 9.77 32.45 -21.90
CA HIS A 91 8.82 32.94 -20.90
C HIS A 91 7.36 32.74 -21.33
N TYR A 92 7.07 32.86 -22.63
CA TYR A 92 5.74 32.54 -23.14
C TYR A 92 5.44 31.03 -23.00
N GLY A 93 6.42 30.17 -23.26
CA GLY A 93 6.33 28.73 -22.97
C GLY A 93 5.99 28.45 -21.51
N LEU A 94 6.58 29.18 -20.55
CA LEU A 94 6.25 29.06 -19.13
C LEU A 94 4.82 29.53 -18.81
N LEU A 95 4.37 30.64 -19.38
CA LEU A 95 2.97 31.10 -19.27
C LEU A 95 2.00 30.04 -19.81
N LEU A 96 2.32 29.41 -20.93
CA LEU A 96 1.47 28.39 -21.54
C LEU A 96 1.30 27.15 -20.63
N ILE A 97 2.30 26.83 -19.80
CA ILE A 97 2.16 25.78 -18.77
C ILE A 97 1.10 26.19 -17.74
N GLU A 98 1.08 27.44 -17.29
CA GLU A 98 0.08 27.97 -16.34
C GLU A 98 -1.33 28.02 -16.96
N LEU A 99 -1.40 28.19 -18.28
CA LEU A 99 -2.64 28.16 -19.06
C LEU A 99 -3.03 26.74 -19.53
N GLU A 100 -2.32 25.71 -19.08
CA GLU A 100 -2.52 24.30 -19.43
C GLU A 100 -2.40 23.96 -20.93
N ASP A 101 -1.75 24.82 -21.72
CA ASP A 101 -1.47 24.62 -23.15
C ASP A 101 -0.10 23.96 -23.36
N ILE A 102 -0.04 22.66 -23.06
CA ILE A 102 1.20 21.89 -22.96
C ILE A 102 1.89 21.70 -24.32
N GLU A 103 1.12 21.46 -25.39
CA GLU A 103 1.69 21.25 -26.73
C GLU A 103 2.32 22.54 -27.27
N GLU A 104 1.64 23.67 -27.12
CA GLU A 104 2.19 24.94 -27.57
C GLU A 104 3.39 25.37 -26.71
N SER A 105 3.38 25.06 -25.41
CA SER A 105 4.56 25.25 -24.54
C SER A 105 5.78 24.49 -25.05
N LYS A 106 5.62 23.21 -25.43
CA LYS A 106 6.71 22.41 -26.02
C LYS A 106 7.22 23.02 -27.33
N ASN A 107 6.33 23.46 -28.22
CA ASN A 107 6.70 24.15 -29.47
C ASN A 107 7.51 25.42 -29.20
N ASN A 108 7.13 26.19 -28.17
CA ASN A 108 7.85 27.38 -27.75
C ASN A 108 9.27 27.04 -27.27
N PHE A 109 9.45 26.00 -26.45
CA PHE A 109 10.79 25.55 -26.05
C PHE A 109 11.62 25.03 -27.24
N ASP A 110 11.00 24.36 -28.21
CA ASP A 110 11.68 23.98 -29.45
C ASP A 110 12.18 25.22 -30.19
N LYS A 111 11.37 26.28 -30.32
CA LYS A 111 11.80 27.57 -30.89
C LYS A 111 12.97 28.19 -30.13
N VAL A 112 12.97 28.13 -28.79
CA VAL A 112 14.11 28.60 -27.99
C VAL A 112 15.39 27.86 -28.40
N THR A 113 15.34 26.54 -28.52
CA THR A 113 16.52 25.73 -28.86
C THR A 113 16.95 25.82 -30.32
N GLU A 114 16.01 26.11 -31.24
CA GLU A 114 16.33 26.44 -32.64
C GLU A 114 17.11 27.76 -32.74
N ILE A 115 16.74 28.76 -31.95
CA ILE A 115 17.38 30.08 -31.92
C ILE A 115 18.69 30.05 -31.13
N ASN A 116 18.70 29.39 -29.97
CA ASN A 116 19.84 29.28 -29.07
C ASN A 116 19.99 27.83 -28.55
N GLN A 117 20.90 27.09 -29.17
CA GLN A 117 21.20 25.69 -28.84
C GLN A 117 21.83 25.50 -27.46
N ASN A 118 22.36 26.56 -26.82
CA ASN A 118 22.99 26.48 -25.50
C ASN A 118 22.05 26.98 -24.37
N PHE A 119 20.73 26.86 -24.56
CA PHE A 119 19.74 27.28 -23.57
C PHE A 119 19.25 26.09 -22.72
N ALA A 120 20.07 25.67 -21.74
CA ALA A 120 19.77 24.52 -20.87
C ALA A 120 18.34 24.53 -20.25
N PRO A 121 17.80 25.68 -19.78
CA PRO A 121 16.46 25.69 -19.18
C PRO A 121 15.33 25.30 -20.14
N ALA A 122 15.48 25.50 -21.46
CA ALA A 122 14.46 25.15 -22.44
C ALA A 122 14.40 23.62 -22.61
N TYR A 123 15.55 22.96 -22.75
CA TYR A 123 15.64 21.50 -22.77
C TYR A 123 15.07 20.88 -21.49
N TYR A 124 15.45 21.40 -20.32
CA TYR A 124 14.92 20.94 -19.03
C TYR A 124 13.39 21.08 -18.94
N ASN A 125 12.83 22.25 -19.27
CA ASN A 125 11.39 22.47 -19.16
C ASN A 125 10.61 21.63 -20.18
N LYS A 126 11.11 21.49 -21.42
CA LYS A 126 10.53 20.56 -22.40
C LYS A 126 10.53 19.12 -21.87
N ALA A 127 11.65 18.64 -21.34
CA ALA A 127 11.77 17.29 -20.78
C ALA A 127 10.78 17.04 -19.63
N LYS A 128 10.47 18.06 -18.84
CA LYS A 128 9.51 17.98 -17.72
C LYS A 128 8.06 17.85 -18.18
N LEU A 129 7.73 18.34 -19.37
CA LEU A 129 6.40 18.22 -19.98
C LEU A 129 6.18 16.88 -20.70
N LEU A 130 7.26 16.15 -20.97
CA LEU A 130 7.25 14.84 -21.61
C LEU A 130 6.98 13.75 -20.56
N THR A 131 5.70 13.57 -20.22
CA THR A 131 5.28 12.68 -19.12
C THR A 131 4.67 11.37 -19.57
N ASN A 132 4.35 11.20 -20.86
CA ASN A 132 3.79 9.93 -21.33
C ASN A 132 4.90 8.88 -21.43
N PRO A 133 4.58 7.59 -21.26
CA PRO A 133 5.55 6.52 -21.47
C PRO A 133 6.21 6.57 -22.87
N ASP A 134 5.46 6.96 -23.91
CA ASP A 134 5.97 7.14 -25.27
C ASP A 134 7.08 8.20 -25.36
N ASP A 135 7.07 9.17 -24.44
CA ASP A 135 7.99 10.31 -24.45
C ASP A 135 9.31 10.01 -23.68
N PHE A 136 9.47 8.83 -23.09
CA PHE A 136 10.57 8.51 -22.17
C PHE A 136 11.96 8.81 -22.76
N ASP A 137 12.22 8.36 -23.99
CA ASP A 137 13.50 8.58 -24.66
C ASP A 137 13.74 10.04 -25.02
N GLU A 138 12.69 10.77 -25.41
CA GLU A 138 12.78 12.19 -25.72
C GLU A 138 13.02 13.02 -24.45
N ALA A 139 12.30 12.73 -23.35
CA ALA A 139 12.50 13.36 -22.06
C ALA A 139 13.94 13.16 -21.58
N LYS A 140 14.42 11.91 -21.62
CA LYS A 140 15.80 11.56 -21.27
C LYS A 140 16.81 12.33 -22.12
N LYS A 141 16.62 12.37 -23.44
CA LYS A 141 17.51 13.12 -24.35
C LYS A 141 17.58 14.59 -23.97
N ASN A 142 16.44 15.24 -23.75
CA ASN A 142 16.38 16.65 -23.39
C ASN A 142 17.05 16.92 -22.02
N TYR A 143 16.83 16.09 -21.01
CA TYR A 143 17.55 16.23 -19.73
C TYR A 143 19.06 16.07 -19.88
N VAL A 144 19.51 15.09 -20.68
CA VAL A 144 20.94 14.89 -20.95
C VAL A 144 21.52 16.09 -21.68
N THR A 145 20.84 16.63 -22.69
CA THR A 145 21.28 17.84 -23.40
C THR A 145 21.35 19.05 -22.47
N ALA A 146 20.41 19.21 -21.54
CA ALA A 146 20.49 20.27 -20.53
C ALA A 146 21.78 20.14 -19.67
N LEU A 147 22.15 18.92 -19.31
CA LEU A 147 23.37 18.61 -18.54
C LEU A 147 24.66 18.70 -19.37
N ASP A 148 24.58 18.45 -20.68
CA ASP A 148 25.73 18.64 -21.59
C ASP A 148 26.06 20.14 -21.74
N ILE A 149 25.06 21.01 -21.61
CA ILE A 149 25.21 22.48 -21.65
C ILE A 149 25.64 23.02 -20.27
N ASP A 150 25.04 22.52 -19.19
CA ASP A 150 25.32 22.91 -17.81
C ASP A 150 25.38 21.66 -16.92
N GLU A 151 26.60 21.17 -16.66
CA GLU A 151 26.84 19.94 -15.88
C GLU A 151 26.30 20.04 -14.45
N ASP A 152 26.29 21.25 -13.86
CA ASP A 152 25.88 21.47 -12.48
C ASP A 152 24.37 21.82 -12.36
N TYR A 153 23.58 21.61 -13.43
CA TYR A 153 22.15 21.92 -13.42
C TYR A 153 21.35 20.98 -12.51
N VAL A 154 21.17 21.41 -11.25
CA VAL A 154 20.55 20.65 -10.16
C VAL A 154 19.18 20.08 -10.54
N GLU A 155 18.29 20.88 -11.12
CA GLU A 155 16.95 20.46 -11.51
C GLU A 155 16.99 19.38 -12.59
N ALA A 156 17.87 19.51 -13.60
CA ALA A 156 18.01 18.51 -14.64
C ALA A 156 18.50 17.17 -14.07
N HIS A 157 19.50 17.17 -13.19
CA HIS A 157 19.91 15.96 -12.48
C HIS A 157 18.78 15.37 -11.63
N TYR A 158 18.08 16.18 -10.84
CA TYR A 158 17.01 15.72 -9.97
C TYR A 158 15.87 15.05 -10.75
N TYR A 159 15.41 15.68 -11.84
CA TYR A 159 14.29 15.16 -12.63
C TYR A 159 14.72 14.00 -13.54
N LEU A 160 15.96 13.97 -14.03
CA LEU A 160 16.50 12.79 -14.73
C LEU A 160 16.63 11.58 -13.78
N GLY A 161 17.06 11.81 -12.53
CA GLY A 161 17.07 10.77 -11.50
C GLY A 161 15.67 10.21 -11.23
N LYS A 162 14.65 11.09 -11.17
CA LYS A 162 13.25 10.67 -11.06
C LYS A 162 12.77 9.88 -12.27
N LEU A 163 13.13 10.31 -13.49
CA LEU A 163 12.79 9.61 -14.73
C LEU A 163 13.34 8.18 -14.71
N PHE A 164 14.62 7.99 -14.35
CA PHE A 164 15.21 6.66 -14.24
C PHE A 164 14.62 5.83 -13.10
N HIS A 165 14.26 6.43 -11.96
CA HIS A 165 13.69 5.69 -10.83
C HIS A 165 12.27 5.21 -11.09
N GLY A 166 11.48 5.96 -11.87
CA GLY A 166 10.13 5.60 -12.24
C GLY A 166 9.99 4.97 -13.62
N GLY A 167 11.10 4.71 -14.33
CA GLY A 167 11.13 4.52 -15.77
C GLY A 167 10.07 3.60 -16.34
N VAL A 168 9.04 4.18 -16.95
CA VAL A 168 8.01 3.48 -17.71
C VAL A 168 8.10 4.01 -19.14
N ALA A 169 8.16 3.12 -20.13
CA ALA A 169 8.13 3.47 -21.54
C ALA A 169 7.14 2.58 -22.31
N THR A 170 6.87 2.88 -23.57
CA THR A 170 6.20 1.94 -24.48
C THR A 170 7.19 1.32 -25.46
N ASP A 171 6.98 0.05 -25.79
CA ASP A 171 7.67 -0.59 -26.89
C ASP A 171 7.02 -0.24 -28.25
N LYS A 172 7.60 -0.79 -29.33
CA LYS A 172 7.11 -0.56 -30.71
C LYS A 172 5.69 -1.07 -30.96
N GLU A 173 5.16 -1.90 -30.06
CA GLU A 173 3.82 -2.49 -30.14
C GLU A 173 2.82 -1.72 -29.27
N GLY A 174 3.26 -0.66 -28.57
CA GLY A 174 2.45 0.15 -27.66
C GLY A 174 2.28 -0.48 -26.28
N THR A 175 3.08 -1.50 -25.94
CA THR A 175 3.02 -2.16 -24.63
C THR A 175 3.90 -1.40 -23.65
N ILE A 176 3.37 -1.17 -22.44
CA ILE A 176 4.12 -0.54 -21.36
C ILE A 176 5.24 -1.49 -20.87
N VAL A 177 6.47 -1.00 -20.88
CA VAL A 177 7.68 -1.68 -20.40
C VAL A 177 8.32 -0.92 -19.24
N ASP A 178 8.78 -1.67 -18.23
CA ASP A 178 9.55 -1.12 -17.12
C ASP A 178 11.02 -0.96 -17.53
N LEU A 179 11.48 0.30 -17.58
CA LEU A 179 12.85 0.71 -17.87
C LEU A 179 13.52 1.35 -16.64
N LYS A 180 13.10 0.98 -15.44
CA LYS A 180 13.67 1.50 -14.20
C LYS A 180 15.17 1.19 -14.08
N GLU A 181 15.97 2.23 -14.00
CA GLU A 181 17.44 2.17 -13.84
C GLU A 181 17.85 2.77 -12.49
N THR A 182 17.66 2.02 -11.41
CA THR A 182 17.89 2.49 -10.02
C THR A 182 19.31 2.99 -9.77
N ALA A 183 20.32 2.38 -10.39
CA ALA A 183 21.72 2.81 -10.27
C ALA A 183 21.97 4.19 -10.90
N LYS A 184 21.38 4.47 -12.07
CA LYS A 184 21.49 5.79 -12.71
C LYS A 184 20.68 6.84 -11.96
N ALA A 185 19.52 6.45 -11.44
CA ALA A 185 18.74 7.31 -10.57
C ALA A 185 19.53 7.74 -9.32
N GLU A 186 20.15 6.79 -8.62
CA GLU A 186 20.99 7.07 -7.46
C GLU A 186 22.18 7.97 -7.81
N PHE A 187 22.85 7.72 -8.95
CA PHE A 187 23.94 8.57 -9.44
C PHE A 187 23.50 10.04 -9.58
N HIS A 188 22.37 10.30 -10.25
CA HIS A 188 21.90 11.68 -10.44
C HIS A 188 21.43 12.33 -9.14
N PHE A 189 20.77 11.60 -8.24
CA PHE A 189 20.44 12.15 -6.92
C PHE A 189 21.69 12.42 -6.08
N GLN A 190 22.75 11.63 -6.24
CA GLN A 190 24.03 11.88 -5.58
C GLN A 190 24.69 13.15 -6.13
N LYS A 191 24.63 13.39 -7.45
CA LYS A 191 25.06 14.64 -8.07
C LYS A 191 24.32 15.86 -7.53
N VAL A 192 23.00 15.76 -7.36
CA VAL A 192 22.22 16.82 -6.71
C VAL A 192 22.74 17.14 -5.30
N ILE A 193 23.10 16.13 -4.50
CA ILE A 193 23.65 16.35 -3.15
C ILE A 193 25.08 16.92 -3.19
N GLU A 194 25.87 16.57 -4.20
CA GLU A 194 27.22 17.13 -4.39
C GLU A 194 27.16 18.63 -4.71
N ILE A 195 26.20 19.06 -5.53
CA ILE A 195 26.03 20.46 -5.93
C ILE A 195 25.25 21.25 -4.86
N ASP A 196 24.15 20.69 -4.36
CA ASP A 196 23.29 21.25 -3.32
C ASP A 196 23.09 20.25 -2.17
N ALA A 197 23.99 20.33 -1.19
CA ALA A 197 23.94 19.50 0.00
C ALA A 197 22.67 19.72 0.85
N SER A 198 21.95 20.83 0.67
CA SER A 198 20.72 21.15 1.39
C SER A 198 19.46 20.52 0.76
N ASN A 199 19.62 19.83 -0.38
CA ASN A 199 18.50 19.20 -1.08
C ASN A 199 17.95 17.97 -0.32
N HIS A 200 16.99 18.22 0.57
CA HIS A 200 16.29 17.18 1.34
C HIS A 200 15.55 16.16 0.45
N LYS A 201 15.08 16.57 -0.74
CA LYS A 201 14.34 15.69 -1.66
C LYS A 201 15.26 14.66 -2.31
N ALA A 202 16.49 15.03 -2.66
CA ALA A 202 17.48 14.08 -3.18
C ALA A 202 17.82 12.99 -2.15
N HIS A 203 18.06 13.38 -0.89
CA HIS A 203 18.27 12.44 0.22
C HIS A 203 17.09 11.45 0.37
N TYR A 204 15.85 11.96 0.29
CA TYR A 204 14.65 11.13 0.34
C TYR A 204 14.56 10.14 -0.83
N ASN A 205 14.83 10.57 -2.07
CA ASN A 205 14.75 9.67 -3.22
C ASN A 205 15.84 8.59 -3.21
N ILE A 206 17.06 8.92 -2.76
CA ILE A 206 18.10 7.91 -2.50
C ILE A 206 17.62 6.92 -1.44
N ALA A 207 17.04 7.40 -0.33
CA ALA A 207 16.51 6.53 0.70
C ALA A 207 15.40 5.61 0.19
N LYS A 208 14.53 6.11 -0.68
CA LYS A 208 13.48 5.34 -1.34
C LYS A 208 14.07 4.21 -2.16
N ILE A 209 15.09 4.49 -2.98
CA ILE A 209 15.82 3.44 -3.75
C ILE A 209 16.40 2.38 -2.81
N HIS A 210 17.08 2.78 -1.73
CA HIS A 210 17.65 1.82 -0.77
C HIS A 210 16.57 1.02 -0.03
N SER A 211 15.43 1.63 0.29
CA SER A 211 14.29 0.95 0.93
C SER A 211 13.70 -0.12 0.01
N GLU A 212 13.48 0.21 -1.27
CA GLU A 212 12.97 -0.75 -2.27
C GLU A 212 13.95 -1.90 -2.52
N ASN A 213 15.26 -1.62 -2.46
CA ASN A 213 16.32 -2.65 -2.55
C ASN A 213 16.52 -3.44 -1.25
N GLY A 214 15.70 -3.23 -0.22
CA GLY A 214 15.79 -3.92 1.08
C GLY A 214 16.95 -3.46 1.99
N ASN A 215 17.68 -2.41 1.60
CA ASN A 215 18.76 -1.83 2.40
C ASN A 215 18.23 -0.83 3.44
N THR A 216 17.52 -1.35 4.45
CA THR A 216 16.85 -0.56 5.49
C THR A 216 17.80 0.36 6.27
N LYS A 217 19.06 -0.06 6.50
CA LYS A 217 20.05 0.76 7.22
C LYS A 217 20.45 2.03 6.45
N LYS A 218 20.75 1.90 5.15
CA LYS A 218 21.07 3.06 4.31
C LYS A 218 19.86 3.96 4.13
N ALA A 219 18.68 3.37 3.92
CA ALA A 219 17.42 4.11 3.83
C ALA A 219 17.17 4.95 5.10
N GLU A 220 17.25 4.34 6.28
CA GLU A 220 17.10 5.04 7.58
C GLU A 220 18.06 6.23 7.70
N GLY A 221 19.35 6.02 7.39
CA GLY A 221 20.37 7.07 7.46
C GLY A 221 20.07 8.26 6.54
N MET A 222 19.66 8.00 5.31
CA MET A 222 19.33 9.06 4.34
C MET A 222 18.02 9.78 4.68
N LEU A 223 17.02 9.09 5.22
CA LEU A 223 15.77 9.70 5.68
C LEU A 223 15.99 10.65 6.86
N ARG A 224 16.83 10.25 7.82
CA ARG A 224 17.20 11.14 8.93
C ARG A 224 17.92 12.40 8.45
N LYS A 225 18.78 12.30 7.43
CA LYS A 225 19.39 13.48 6.80
C LYS A 225 18.34 14.38 6.11
N SER A 226 17.43 13.78 5.35
CA SER A 226 16.32 14.50 4.71
C SER A 226 15.48 15.27 5.73
N ILE A 227 15.11 14.63 6.85
CA ILE A 227 14.33 15.23 7.94
C ILE A 227 15.15 16.30 8.68
N ALA A 228 16.45 16.11 8.88
CA ALA A 228 17.30 17.11 9.52
C ALA A 228 17.39 18.41 8.69
N LEU A 229 17.37 18.29 7.36
CA LEU A 229 17.35 19.43 6.44
C LEU A 229 15.96 20.07 6.33
N CYS A 230 14.90 19.26 6.36
CA CYS A 230 13.51 19.71 6.29
C CYS A 230 12.63 18.91 7.26
N PRO A 231 12.46 19.39 8.52
CA PRO A 231 11.71 18.68 9.55
C PRO A 231 10.24 18.47 9.20
N GLU A 232 9.66 19.30 8.34
CA GLU A 232 8.25 19.26 7.97
C GLU A 232 7.96 18.31 6.80
N TYR A 233 8.98 17.61 6.28
CA TYR A 233 8.83 16.79 5.09
C TYR A 233 8.10 15.46 5.39
N SER A 234 6.77 15.52 5.38
CA SER A 234 5.85 14.40 5.70
C SER A 234 6.21 13.09 4.98
N LYS A 235 6.58 13.14 3.68
CA LYS A 235 6.96 11.94 2.91
C LYS A 235 8.16 11.21 3.50
N ALA A 236 9.16 11.92 4.01
CA ALA A 236 10.32 11.31 4.65
C ALA A 236 9.95 10.72 6.02
N HIS A 237 9.08 11.37 6.79
CA HIS A 237 8.57 10.81 8.04
C HIS A 237 7.79 9.51 7.81
N TYR A 238 6.89 9.48 6.84
CA TYR A 238 6.15 8.27 6.47
C TYR A 238 7.09 7.12 6.08
N LEU A 239 8.03 7.36 5.15
CA LEU A 239 8.93 6.32 4.68
C LEU A 239 9.88 5.86 5.80
N LEU A 240 10.31 6.76 6.68
CA LEU A 240 11.12 6.39 7.86
C LEU A 240 10.32 5.51 8.82
N ALA A 241 9.06 5.85 9.07
CA ALA A 241 8.19 5.03 9.90
C ALA A 241 8.06 3.59 9.35
N HIS A 242 7.87 3.46 8.04
CA HIS A 242 7.81 2.16 7.37
C HIS A 242 9.12 1.36 7.49
N VAL A 243 10.27 1.99 7.25
CA VAL A 243 11.60 1.35 7.40
C VAL A 243 11.85 0.90 8.84
N LEU A 244 11.42 1.70 9.83
CA LEU A 244 11.54 1.38 11.25
C LEU A 244 10.62 0.23 11.66
N GLU A 245 9.41 0.16 11.10
CA GLU A 245 8.47 -0.95 11.29
C GLU A 245 9.05 -2.27 10.79
N GLN A 246 9.61 -2.29 9.58
CA GLN A 246 10.33 -3.46 9.02
C GLN A 246 11.53 -3.87 9.89
N SER A 247 12.14 -2.91 10.59
CA SER A 247 13.25 -3.13 11.52
C SER A 247 12.79 -3.47 12.96
N ASN A 248 11.49 -3.74 13.16
CA ASN A 248 10.85 -4.04 14.44
C ASN A 248 11.00 -2.93 15.51
N LYS A 249 11.23 -1.67 15.11
CA LYS A 249 11.31 -0.48 15.97
C LYS A 249 9.95 0.21 16.09
N LYS A 250 8.92 -0.52 16.53
CA LYS A 250 7.50 -0.09 16.50
C LYS A 250 7.23 1.26 17.18
N SER A 251 7.85 1.52 18.34
CA SER A 251 7.64 2.78 19.08
C SER A 251 8.12 4.01 18.30
N GLU A 252 9.26 3.90 17.61
CA GLU A 252 9.80 4.99 16.80
C GLU A 252 9.02 5.16 15.50
N ALA A 253 8.61 4.05 14.87
CA ALA A 253 7.74 4.06 13.70
C ALA A 253 6.43 4.83 13.99
N LYS A 254 5.77 4.52 15.11
CA LYS A 254 4.54 5.21 15.54
C LYS A 254 4.73 6.73 15.65
N LYS A 255 5.84 7.19 16.24
CA LYS A 255 6.16 8.62 16.34
C LYS A 255 6.26 9.28 14.98
N HIS A 256 6.93 8.64 14.03
CA HIS A 256 7.09 9.19 12.69
C HIS A 256 5.82 9.12 11.83
N PHE A 257 4.94 8.13 12.02
CA PHE A 257 3.61 8.16 11.41
C PHE A 257 2.78 9.35 11.93
N LEU A 258 2.82 9.62 13.23
CA LEU A 258 2.14 10.79 13.81
C LEU A 258 2.71 12.10 13.22
N LEU A 259 4.03 12.27 13.20
CA LEU A 259 4.66 13.46 12.60
C LEU A 259 4.32 13.62 11.11
N SER A 260 4.27 12.52 10.36
CA SER A 260 3.85 12.54 8.96
C SER A 260 2.43 13.10 8.80
N ILE A 261 1.51 12.72 9.69
CA ILE A 261 0.12 13.20 9.71
C ILE A 261 0.05 14.65 10.18
N ASP A 262 0.84 15.04 11.19
CA ASP A 262 0.85 16.39 11.72
C ASP A 262 1.28 17.41 10.66
N TYR A 263 2.29 17.09 9.84
CA TYR A 263 2.75 17.96 8.75
C TYR A 263 1.90 17.85 7.47
N TYR A 264 1.21 16.72 7.25
CA TYR A 264 0.30 16.56 6.12
C TYR A 264 -0.88 15.67 6.53
N LYS A 265 -1.98 16.33 6.93
CA LYS A 265 -3.19 15.67 7.44
C LYS A 265 -3.88 14.76 6.42
N GLU A 266 -3.68 15.03 5.14
CA GLU A 266 -4.25 14.26 4.03
C GLU A 266 -3.39 13.02 3.66
N ASN A 267 -2.48 12.58 4.55
CA ASN A 267 -1.74 11.34 4.35
C ASN A 267 -2.61 10.11 4.72
N ALA A 268 -3.49 9.69 3.79
CA ALA A 268 -4.36 8.52 3.99
C ALA A 268 -3.58 7.27 4.41
N ILE A 269 -2.47 6.98 3.72
CA ILE A 269 -1.67 5.77 3.96
C ILE A 269 -1.03 5.79 5.36
N ALA A 270 -0.57 6.94 5.85
CA ALA A 270 -0.07 7.06 7.23
C ALA A 270 -1.17 6.84 8.27
N HIS A 271 -2.38 7.37 8.03
CA HIS A 271 -3.55 7.09 8.86
C HIS A 271 -3.87 5.59 8.90
N TYR A 272 -3.90 4.93 7.75
CA TYR A 272 -4.09 3.49 7.66
C TYR A 272 -3.05 2.70 8.45
N ARG A 273 -1.75 2.92 8.20
CA ARG A 273 -0.67 2.18 8.87
C ARG A 273 -0.73 2.36 10.38
N LEU A 274 -0.95 3.58 10.85
CA LEU A 274 -1.12 3.85 12.27
C LEU A 274 -2.37 3.16 12.85
N GLY A 275 -3.47 3.13 12.11
CA GLY A 275 -4.69 2.40 12.46
C GLY A 275 -4.44 0.90 12.62
N VAL A 276 -3.72 0.27 11.70
CA VAL A 276 -3.34 -1.15 11.78
C VAL A 276 -2.43 -1.42 12.98
N MET A 277 -1.44 -0.56 13.22
CA MET A 277 -0.59 -0.69 14.42
C MET A 277 -1.44 -0.65 15.71
N MET A 278 -2.40 0.27 15.80
CA MET A 278 -3.30 0.37 16.96
C MET A 278 -4.26 -0.82 17.07
N TYR A 279 -4.69 -1.40 15.95
CA TYR A 279 -5.50 -2.63 15.94
C TYR A 279 -4.74 -3.79 16.58
N HIS A 280 -3.47 -3.99 16.24
CA HIS A 280 -2.63 -5.02 16.85
C HIS A 280 -2.24 -4.73 18.31
N ASP A 281 -2.23 -3.46 18.72
CA ASP A 281 -2.08 -3.04 20.11
C ASP A 281 -3.41 -3.17 20.91
N GLU A 282 -4.47 -3.75 20.32
CA GLU A 282 -5.82 -3.91 20.88
C GLU A 282 -6.52 -2.57 21.23
N ASN A 283 -6.00 -1.44 20.72
CA ASN A 283 -6.62 -0.12 20.85
C ASN A 283 -7.58 0.14 19.68
N TYR A 284 -8.72 -0.55 19.70
CA TYR A 284 -9.70 -0.52 18.62
C TYR A 284 -10.37 0.85 18.41
N GLU A 285 -10.55 1.63 19.48
CA GLU A 285 -11.18 2.96 19.38
C GLU A 285 -10.30 3.94 18.58
N SER A 286 -9.03 4.06 18.96
CA SER A 286 -8.08 4.92 18.22
C SER A 286 -7.80 4.36 16.81
N SER A 287 -7.74 3.03 16.68
CA SER A 287 -7.59 2.37 15.37
C SER A 287 -8.72 2.77 14.41
N LEU A 288 -9.97 2.65 14.86
CA LEU A 288 -11.15 2.99 14.07
C LEU A 288 -11.17 4.47 13.66
N GLU A 289 -10.75 5.38 14.54
CA GLU A 289 -10.64 6.81 14.23
C GLU A 289 -9.66 7.06 13.06
N HIS A 290 -8.46 6.49 13.13
CA HIS A 290 -7.46 6.66 12.09
C HIS A 290 -7.86 5.97 10.77
N LEU A 291 -8.44 4.77 10.82
CA LEU A 291 -8.92 4.08 9.63
C LEU A 291 -10.07 4.82 8.94
N LYS A 292 -11.01 5.40 9.71
CA LYS A 292 -12.08 6.26 9.16
C LYS A 292 -11.52 7.51 8.49
N LYS A 293 -10.49 8.14 9.06
CA LYS A 293 -9.78 9.27 8.42
C LYS A 293 -9.11 8.83 7.12
N SER A 294 -8.48 7.65 7.10
CA SER A 294 -7.88 7.10 5.87
C SER A 294 -8.92 6.98 4.75
N VAL A 295 -10.07 6.37 5.02
CA VAL A 295 -11.16 6.20 4.04
C VAL A 295 -11.82 7.52 3.65
N ALA A 296 -11.86 8.50 4.55
CA ALA A 296 -12.39 9.83 4.25
C ALA A 296 -11.50 10.60 3.27
N ILE A 297 -10.18 10.36 3.29
CA ILE A 297 -9.21 10.97 2.38
C ILE A 297 -9.12 10.17 1.08
N ASP A 298 -8.98 8.85 1.18
CA ASP A 298 -8.92 7.92 0.06
C ASP A 298 -10.01 6.84 0.22
N ALA A 299 -11.14 7.08 -0.45
CA ALA A 299 -12.29 6.18 -0.44
C ALA A 299 -12.03 4.84 -1.14
N ASN A 300 -10.94 4.72 -1.91
CA ASN A 300 -10.61 3.53 -2.70
C ASN A 300 -9.53 2.65 -2.04
N HIS A 301 -9.25 2.87 -0.75
CA HIS A 301 -8.27 2.09 -0.01
C HIS A 301 -8.91 0.83 0.65
N ALA A 302 -8.82 -0.30 -0.06
CA ALA A 302 -9.47 -1.57 0.30
C ALA A 302 -9.11 -2.07 1.72
N GLU A 303 -7.83 -2.01 2.08
CA GLU A 303 -7.32 -2.51 3.35
C GLU A 303 -7.87 -1.73 4.54
N SER A 304 -8.09 -0.43 4.41
CA SER A 304 -8.74 0.34 5.48
C SER A 304 -10.18 -0.09 5.69
N HIS A 305 -10.93 -0.36 4.62
CA HIS A 305 -12.27 -0.92 4.74
C HIS A 305 -12.25 -2.30 5.44
N PHE A 306 -11.29 -3.16 5.08
CA PHE A 306 -11.12 -4.46 5.73
C PHE A 306 -10.86 -4.33 7.24
N TYR A 307 -9.90 -3.52 7.68
CA TYR A 307 -9.62 -3.37 9.11
C TYR A 307 -10.77 -2.69 9.88
N ILE A 308 -11.52 -1.77 9.25
CA ILE A 308 -12.75 -1.24 9.85
C ILE A 308 -13.77 -2.37 10.08
N ALA A 309 -13.97 -3.24 9.09
CA ALA A 309 -14.86 -4.38 9.22
C ALA A 309 -14.41 -5.35 10.33
N MET A 310 -13.09 -5.59 10.43
CA MET A 310 -12.49 -6.44 11.45
C MET A 310 -12.71 -5.92 12.89
N ILE A 311 -12.76 -4.60 13.07
CA ILE A 311 -13.11 -4.00 14.36
C ILE A 311 -14.61 -4.14 14.62
N LEU A 312 -15.43 -3.73 13.65
CA LEU A 312 -16.89 -3.69 13.79
C LEU A 312 -17.53 -5.06 13.95
N ARG A 313 -16.91 -6.14 13.47
CA ARG A 313 -17.44 -7.51 13.64
C ARG A 313 -17.54 -7.95 15.10
N THR A 314 -16.77 -7.32 15.99
CA THR A 314 -16.78 -7.58 17.43
C THR A 314 -17.75 -6.70 18.21
N ASP A 315 -18.28 -5.66 17.55
CA ASP A 315 -19.27 -4.73 18.10
C ASP A 315 -20.71 -5.22 17.82
N GLU A 316 -21.72 -4.57 18.38
CA GLU A 316 -23.14 -4.96 18.23
C GLU A 316 -23.75 -4.66 16.83
N ASP A 317 -22.95 -4.21 15.85
CA ASP A 317 -23.41 -3.88 14.48
C ASP A 317 -22.81 -4.80 13.39
N PRO A 318 -23.37 -6.02 13.22
CA PRO A 318 -22.92 -6.96 12.19
C PRO A 318 -23.22 -6.47 10.76
N ALA A 319 -24.24 -5.63 10.57
CA ALA A 319 -24.61 -5.13 9.25
C ALA A 319 -23.55 -4.14 8.72
N LEU A 320 -23.03 -3.27 9.58
CA LEU A 320 -21.99 -2.32 9.19
C LEU A 320 -20.65 -3.02 8.89
N ALA A 321 -20.27 -4.04 9.67
CA ALA A 321 -19.09 -4.85 9.38
C ALA A 321 -19.17 -5.48 7.98
N LYS A 322 -20.30 -6.12 7.65
CA LYS A 322 -20.56 -6.72 6.33
C LYS A 322 -20.47 -5.70 5.19
N LYS A 323 -20.99 -4.48 5.38
CA LYS A 323 -20.88 -3.39 4.40
C LYS A 323 -19.43 -3.03 4.10
N HIS A 324 -18.59 -2.92 5.14
CA HIS A 324 -17.17 -2.61 4.96
C HIS A 324 -16.39 -3.75 4.32
N PHE A 325 -16.68 -5.02 4.65
CA PHE A 325 -16.09 -6.17 3.95
C PHE A 325 -16.41 -6.16 2.45
N TYR A 326 -17.67 -5.95 2.07
CA TYR A 326 -18.03 -5.86 0.65
C TYR A 326 -17.36 -4.69 -0.05
N LYS A 327 -17.21 -3.54 0.62
CA LYS A 327 -16.50 -2.41 0.00
C LYS A 327 -15.02 -2.73 -0.21
N ALA A 328 -14.37 -3.41 0.72
CA ALA A 328 -13.00 -3.89 0.54
C ALA A 328 -12.88 -4.84 -0.67
N LEU A 329 -13.85 -5.76 -0.82
CA LEU A 329 -13.88 -6.73 -1.93
C LEU A 329 -14.28 -6.11 -3.29
N GLU A 330 -15.07 -5.04 -3.29
CA GLU A 330 -15.37 -4.26 -4.50
C GLU A 330 -14.11 -3.57 -5.03
N LEU A 331 -13.28 -3.04 -4.12
CA LEU A 331 -12.04 -2.34 -4.44
C LEU A 331 -10.89 -3.32 -4.76
N ASN A 332 -10.84 -4.47 -4.08
CA ASN A 332 -9.89 -5.54 -4.33
C ASN A 332 -10.59 -6.90 -4.37
N PRO A 333 -11.03 -7.35 -5.57
CA PRO A 333 -11.68 -8.66 -5.75
C PRO A 333 -10.78 -9.87 -5.49
N GLU A 334 -9.46 -9.70 -5.38
CA GLU A 334 -8.49 -10.77 -5.15
C GLU A 334 -8.07 -10.88 -3.67
N TYR A 335 -8.77 -10.18 -2.76
CA TYR A 335 -8.44 -10.16 -1.35
C TYR A 335 -8.93 -11.41 -0.60
N SER A 336 -8.15 -12.50 -0.68
CA SER A 336 -8.47 -13.81 -0.10
C SER A 336 -8.78 -13.75 1.41
N GLU A 337 -8.01 -12.97 2.19
CA GLU A 337 -8.22 -12.78 3.62
C GLU A 337 -9.55 -12.09 3.94
N ALA A 338 -9.97 -11.11 3.14
CA ALA A 338 -11.26 -10.46 3.32
C ALA A 338 -12.44 -11.42 3.06
N TYR A 339 -12.34 -12.30 2.06
CA TYR A 339 -13.32 -13.37 1.86
C TYR A 339 -13.34 -14.35 3.04
N PHE A 340 -12.19 -14.78 3.54
CA PHE A 340 -12.11 -15.68 4.70
C PHE A 340 -12.78 -15.06 5.94
N GLU A 341 -12.46 -13.81 6.26
CA GLU A 341 -13.02 -13.15 7.44
C GLU A 341 -14.50 -12.80 7.28
N LEU A 342 -14.96 -12.48 6.08
CA LEU A 342 -16.39 -12.35 5.78
C LEU A 342 -17.11 -13.70 5.95
N GLY A 343 -16.48 -14.81 5.55
CA GLY A 343 -16.99 -16.16 5.79
C GLY A 343 -17.12 -16.46 7.29
N ASN A 344 -16.10 -16.11 8.09
CA ASN A 344 -16.17 -16.24 9.55
C ASN A 344 -17.29 -15.38 10.15
N HIS A 345 -17.44 -14.14 9.67
CA HIS A 345 -18.52 -13.25 10.08
C HIS A 345 -19.91 -13.85 9.77
N SER A 346 -20.10 -14.41 8.58
CA SER A 346 -21.33 -15.12 8.21
C SER A 346 -21.61 -16.35 9.09
N VAL A 347 -20.59 -17.12 9.49
CA VAL A 347 -20.75 -18.24 10.43
C VAL A 347 -21.28 -17.76 11.78
N VAL A 348 -20.73 -16.66 12.31
CA VAL A 348 -21.17 -16.09 13.60
C VAL A 348 -22.64 -15.64 13.55
N ASN A 349 -23.08 -15.09 12.40
CA ASN A 349 -24.46 -14.65 12.19
C ASN A 349 -25.42 -15.78 11.79
N GLY A 350 -24.92 -17.01 11.56
CA GLY A 350 -25.73 -18.17 11.18
C GLY A 350 -25.98 -18.33 9.67
N ASP A 351 -25.37 -17.51 8.83
CA ASP A 351 -25.52 -17.52 7.37
C ASP A 351 -24.56 -18.54 6.70
N PHE A 352 -24.75 -19.84 6.99
CA PHE A 352 -23.82 -20.89 6.56
C PHE A 352 -23.65 -21.02 5.04
N ASN A 353 -24.69 -20.75 4.25
CA ASN A 353 -24.60 -20.81 2.79
C ASN A 353 -23.68 -19.71 2.23
N GLU A 354 -23.76 -18.52 2.82
CA GLU A 354 -22.90 -17.41 2.45
C GLU A 354 -21.46 -17.66 2.90
N ALA A 355 -21.28 -18.21 4.11
CA ALA A 355 -19.96 -18.61 4.59
C ALA A 355 -19.26 -19.60 3.66
N LYS A 356 -19.99 -20.61 3.15
CA LYS A 356 -19.45 -21.59 2.17
C LYS A 356 -18.94 -20.90 0.91
N LEU A 357 -19.73 -19.97 0.36
CA LEU A 357 -19.36 -19.23 -0.85
C LEU A 357 -18.07 -18.43 -0.62
N HIS A 358 -17.97 -17.72 0.49
CA HIS A 358 -16.81 -16.88 0.78
C HIS A 358 -15.55 -17.69 1.10
N PHE A 359 -15.66 -18.80 1.86
CA PHE A 359 -14.51 -19.68 2.06
C PHE A 359 -14.05 -20.32 0.74
N GLN A 360 -14.97 -20.75 -0.12
CA GLN A 360 -14.62 -21.26 -1.45
C GLN A 360 -13.88 -20.20 -2.27
N LYS A 361 -14.36 -18.95 -2.26
CA LYS A 361 -13.67 -17.84 -2.93
C LYS A 361 -12.28 -17.57 -2.37
N ALA A 362 -12.10 -17.64 -1.05
CA ALA A 362 -10.78 -17.52 -0.45
C ALA A 362 -9.81 -18.62 -0.94
N THR A 363 -10.27 -19.87 -1.07
CA THR A 363 -9.45 -20.99 -1.58
C THR A 363 -9.22 -20.94 -3.10
N ASP A 364 -10.15 -20.36 -3.86
CA ASP A 364 -9.98 -20.18 -5.31
C ASP A 364 -8.88 -19.15 -5.62
N LEU A 365 -8.77 -18.11 -4.77
CA LEU A 365 -7.79 -17.02 -4.89
C LEU A 365 -6.42 -17.42 -4.33
N ASP A 366 -6.38 -18.07 -3.16
CA ASP A 366 -5.16 -18.57 -2.54
C ASP A 366 -5.24 -20.07 -2.28
N GLN A 367 -4.59 -20.83 -3.16
CA GLN A 367 -4.55 -22.30 -3.11
C GLN A 367 -3.77 -22.84 -1.90
N ASN A 368 -3.03 -22.00 -1.17
CA ASN A 368 -2.30 -22.39 0.03
C ASN A 368 -3.00 -21.93 1.33
N TYR A 369 -4.23 -21.41 1.25
CA TYR A 369 -4.96 -20.90 2.41
C TYR A 369 -5.55 -22.02 3.29
N VAL A 370 -4.70 -22.61 4.14
CA VAL A 370 -5.03 -23.72 5.06
C VAL A 370 -6.33 -23.50 5.85
N LEU A 371 -6.49 -22.33 6.49
CA LEU A 371 -7.63 -22.07 7.36
C LEU A 371 -8.95 -21.99 6.59
N ALA A 372 -8.94 -21.49 5.34
CA ALA A 372 -10.12 -21.43 4.50
C ALA A 372 -10.62 -22.84 4.13
N TYR A 373 -9.72 -23.73 3.70
CA TYR A 373 -10.04 -25.14 3.46
C TYR A 373 -10.58 -25.83 4.72
N PHE A 374 -9.91 -25.64 5.87
CA PHE A 374 -10.36 -26.22 7.13
C PHE A 374 -11.75 -25.73 7.55
N HIS A 375 -12.00 -24.42 7.49
CA HIS A 375 -13.29 -23.84 7.87
C HIS A 375 -14.40 -24.24 6.90
N LEU A 376 -14.12 -24.33 5.59
CA LEU A 376 -15.06 -24.84 4.60
C LEU A 376 -15.43 -26.30 4.89
N GLY A 377 -14.45 -27.18 5.08
CA GLY A 377 -14.69 -28.58 5.45
C GLY A 377 -15.49 -28.74 6.74
N LYS A 378 -15.28 -27.85 7.72
CA LYS A 378 -15.99 -27.82 9.01
C LYS A 378 -17.47 -27.48 8.88
N ILE A 379 -17.87 -26.62 7.96
CA ILE A 379 -19.27 -26.21 7.78
C ILE A 379 -20.03 -27.07 6.76
N LEU A 380 -19.34 -27.89 5.95
CA LEU A 380 -19.92 -28.87 5.02
C LEU A 380 -20.39 -30.11 5.79
N THR A 381 -21.53 -30.02 6.47
CA THR A 381 -22.04 -31.09 7.35
C THR A 381 -23.14 -31.95 6.72
N ASN A 382 -23.65 -31.58 5.54
CA ASN A 382 -24.70 -32.34 4.86
C ASN A 382 -24.11 -33.62 4.23
N PRO A 383 -24.76 -34.79 4.33
CA PRO A 383 -24.34 -35.99 3.62
C PRO A 383 -24.11 -35.82 2.10
N SER A 384 -24.79 -34.87 1.44
CA SER A 384 -24.52 -34.55 0.03
C SER A 384 -23.18 -33.86 -0.21
N GLU A 385 -22.59 -33.28 0.84
CA GLU A 385 -21.36 -32.50 0.82
C GLU A 385 -20.17 -33.28 1.40
N PHE A 386 -20.36 -34.55 1.77
CA PHE A 386 -19.34 -35.39 2.42
C PHE A 386 -18.02 -35.42 1.65
N ASP A 387 -18.08 -35.69 0.34
CA ASP A 387 -16.88 -35.78 -0.50
C ASP A 387 -16.16 -34.43 -0.61
N GLN A 388 -16.90 -33.32 -0.59
CA GLN A 388 -16.31 -31.99 -0.59
C GLN A 388 -15.63 -31.70 0.75
N ALA A 389 -16.29 -32.00 1.87
CA ALA A 389 -15.71 -31.84 3.20
C ALA A 389 -14.42 -32.67 3.36
N TYR A 390 -14.45 -33.92 2.92
CA TYR A 390 -13.31 -34.83 2.94
C TYR A 390 -12.10 -34.25 2.20
N ARG A 391 -12.29 -33.81 0.94
CA ARG A 391 -11.21 -33.19 0.14
C ARG A 391 -10.65 -31.93 0.79
N ASN A 392 -11.53 -31.06 1.31
CA ASN A 392 -11.10 -29.83 1.97
C ASN A 392 -10.22 -30.12 3.20
N TYR A 393 -10.55 -31.13 4.01
CA TYR A 393 -9.68 -31.55 5.11
C TYR A 393 -8.36 -32.15 4.65
N GLU A 394 -8.37 -32.98 3.59
CA GLU A 394 -7.14 -33.52 3.02
C GLU A 394 -6.23 -32.39 2.53
N THR A 395 -6.73 -31.48 1.70
CA THR A 395 -5.94 -30.35 1.19
C THR A 395 -5.40 -29.47 2.32
N ALA A 396 -6.21 -29.14 3.34
CA ALA A 396 -5.73 -28.39 4.50
C ALA A 396 -4.56 -29.09 5.21
N LEU A 397 -4.60 -30.42 5.33
CA LEU A 397 -3.57 -31.22 6.01
C LEU A 397 -2.39 -31.58 5.11
N GLU A 398 -2.56 -31.57 3.80
CA GLU A 398 -1.46 -31.67 2.83
C GLU A 398 -0.58 -30.41 2.90
N ILE A 399 -1.20 -29.23 3.03
CA ILE A 399 -0.49 -27.95 3.15
C ILE A 399 0.10 -27.79 4.57
N ASN A 400 -0.70 -28.08 5.61
CA ASN A 400 -0.24 -28.02 7.01
C ASN A 400 -0.66 -29.27 7.80
N PRO A 401 0.24 -30.26 7.92
CA PRO A 401 -0.01 -31.49 8.68
C PRO A 401 -0.19 -31.27 10.19
N ASP A 402 0.29 -30.15 10.74
CA ASP A 402 0.34 -29.91 12.20
C ASP A 402 -0.91 -29.20 12.74
N LEU A 403 -2.04 -29.23 12.01
CA LEU A 403 -3.29 -28.63 12.43
C LEU A 403 -4.16 -29.61 13.24
N ALA A 404 -3.94 -29.67 14.56
CA ALA A 404 -4.63 -30.58 15.47
C ALA A 404 -6.17 -30.50 15.39
N GLU A 405 -6.73 -29.30 15.25
CA GLU A 405 -8.18 -29.13 15.12
C GLU A 405 -8.71 -29.73 13.83
N CYS A 406 -8.01 -29.57 12.71
CA CYS A 406 -8.40 -30.15 11.43
C CYS A 406 -8.41 -31.67 11.50
N HIS A 407 -7.38 -32.29 12.08
CA HIS A 407 -7.38 -33.73 12.32
C HIS A 407 -8.57 -34.21 13.16
N TYR A 408 -8.94 -33.48 14.22
CA TYR A 408 -10.11 -33.81 15.04
C TYR A 408 -11.42 -33.75 14.23
N TRP A 409 -11.63 -32.67 13.48
CA TRP A 409 -12.85 -32.48 12.68
C TRP A 409 -12.93 -33.46 11.52
N PHE A 410 -11.79 -33.79 10.90
CA PHE A 410 -11.73 -34.80 9.87
C PHE A 410 -12.06 -36.20 10.43
N ALA A 411 -11.49 -36.57 11.59
CA ALA A 411 -11.86 -37.80 12.27
C ALA A 411 -13.35 -37.86 12.64
N LYS A 412 -13.94 -36.71 13.01
CA LYS A 412 -15.37 -36.61 13.27
C LYS A 412 -16.20 -36.88 12.00
N LEU A 413 -15.81 -36.34 10.84
CA LEU A 413 -16.43 -36.64 9.55
C LEU A 413 -16.32 -38.14 9.22
N LEU A 414 -15.10 -38.69 9.28
CA LEU A 414 -14.79 -40.09 8.94
C LEU A 414 -15.55 -41.09 9.81
N SER A 415 -15.58 -40.86 11.13
CA SER A 415 -16.31 -41.72 12.07
C SER A 415 -17.82 -41.67 11.90
N LYS A 416 -18.36 -40.56 11.36
CA LYS A 416 -19.79 -40.43 11.07
C LYS A 416 -20.14 -41.18 9.78
N GLY A 417 -19.33 -40.99 8.73
CA GLY A 417 -19.42 -41.75 7.47
C GLY A 417 -20.76 -41.62 6.73
N GLU A 418 -21.56 -40.60 7.03
CA GLU A 418 -22.86 -40.37 6.39
C GLU A 418 -22.66 -39.63 5.07
N LYS A 419 -23.00 -40.28 3.95
CA LYS A 419 -22.90 -39.72 2.59
C LYS A 419 -24.12 -40.11 1.75
N LEU A 420 -24.43 -39.33 0.71
CA LEU A 420 -25.44 -39.72 -0.27
C LEU A 420 -24.84 -40.54 -1.41
N LYS A 421 -25.57 -41.55 -1.88
CA LYS A 421 -25.29 -42.22 -3.15
C LYS A 421 -25.74 -41.36 -4.33
N THR A 422 -25.33 -41.76 -5.53
CA THR A 422 -25.74 -41.12 -6.80
C THR A 422 -27.25 -41.10 -7.02
N ASP A 423 -27.99 -42.02 -6.40
CA ASP A 423 -29.45 -42.09 -6.43
C ASP A 423 -30.15 -41.27 -5.32
N GLY A 424 -29.38 -40.54 -4.50
CA GLY A 424 -29.88 -39.72 -3.40
C GLY A 424 -30.16 -40.48 -2.10
N SER A 425 -29.93 -41.80 -2.05
CA SER A 425 -30.09 -42.58 -0.82
C SER A 425 -28.95 -42.32 0.18
N LEU A 426 -29.31 -42.18 1.46
CA LEU A 426 -28.34 -42.01 2.55
C LEU A 426 -27.66 -43.34 2.87
N ILE A 427 -26.33 -43.36 2.85
CA ILE A 427 -25.52 -44.48 3.31
C ILE A 427 -24.60 -44.05 4.45
N LYS A 428 -24.33 -44.99 5.36
CA LYS A 428 -23.43 -44.82 6.49
C LYS A 428 -22.27 -45.81 6.41
N GLU A 429 -21.11 -45.33 6.01
CA GLU A 429 -19.87 -46.09 5.84
C GLU A 429 -18.75 -45.42 6.65
N PRO A 430 -18.66 -45.65 7.96
CA PRO A 430 -17.67 -44.99 8.80
C PRO A 430 -16.26 -45.57 8.56
N GLU A 431 -15.27 -44.69 8.39
CA GLU A 431 -13.86 -45.04 8.23
C GLU A 431 -13.14 -44.98 9.60
N THR A 432 -13.53 -45.87 10.51
CA THR A 432 -13.12 -45.82 11.93
C THR A 432 -11.61 -45.92 12.16
N ASN A 433 -10.89 -46.71 11.36
CA ASN A 433 -9.43 -46.83 11.47
C ASN A 433 -8.72 -45.52 11.09
N LYS A 434 -9.05 -44.92 9.94
CA LYS A 434 -8.52 -43.60 9.56
C LYS A 434 -8.90 -42.52 10.56
N ALA A 435 -10.13 -42.56 11.10
CA ALA A 435 -10.56 -41.63 12.13
C ALA A 435 -9.67 -41.74 13.40
N LYS A 436 -9.33 -42.96 13.84
CA LYS A 436 -8.41 -43.18 14.97
C LYS A 436 -7.01 -42.66 14.68
N GLU A 437 -6.48 -42.88 13.48
CA GLU A 437 -5.17 -42.34 13.06
C GLU A 437 -5.12 -40.81 13.17
N HIS A 438 -6.14 -40.12 12.64
CA HIS A 438 -6.23 -38.66 12.74
C HIS A 438 -6.38 -38.19 14.18
N LEU A 439 -7.13 -38.89 15.04
CA LEU A 439 -7.23 -38.55 16.46
C LEU A 439 -5.89 -38.72 17.19
N HIS A 440 -5.14 -39.77 16.88
CA HIS A 440 -3.79 -39.95 17.42
C HIS A 440 -2.83 -38.85 16.94
N LYS A 441 -2.89 -38.44 15.67
CA LYS A 441 -2.13 -37.29 15.16
C LYS A 441 -2.51 -35.99 15.89
N ALA A 442 -3.81 -35.71 16.04
CA ALA A 442 -4.31 -34.56 16.79
C ALA A 442 -3.78 -34.53 18.24
N LEU A 443 -3.74 -35.67 18.91
CA LEU A 443 -3.20 -35.82 20.27
C LEU A 443 -1.68 -35.76 20.33
N GLY A 444 -0.99 -36.16 19.26
CA GLY A 444 0.46 -36.00 19.13
C GLY A 444 0.87 -34.53 19.01
N ILE A 445 0.07 -33.72 18.32
CA ILE A 445 0.26 -32.27 18.17
C ILE A 445 -0.19 -31.54 19.44
N ASN A 446 -1.38 -31.86 19.95
CA ASN A 446 -1.93 -31.27 21.18
C ASN A 446 -2.33 -32.38 22.17
N SER A 447 -1.42 -32.67 23.10
CA SER A 447 -1.62 -33.69 24.13
C SER A 447 -2.72 -33.38 25.15
N GLU A 448 -3.21 -32.14 25.21
CA GLU A 448 -4.27 -31.72 26.13
C GLU A 448 -5.66 -31.66 25.47
N TYR A 449 -5.79 -32.16 24.23
CA TYR A 449 -7.00 -32.00 23.45
C TYR A 449 -8.14 -32.93 23.93
N SER A 450 -8.87 -32.51 24.97
CA SER A 450 -9.96 -33.29 25.59
C SER A 450 -10.99 -33.83 24.60
N LYS A 451 -11.39 -33.03 23.59
CA LYS A 451 -12.39 -33.46 22.59
C LYS A 451 -11.89 -34.63 21.73
N ALA A 452 -10.60 -34.66 21.40
CA ALA A 452 -9.99 -35.75 20.65
C ALA A 452 -9.95 -37.04 21.47
N TYR A 453 -9.55 -36.98 22.75
CA TYR A 453 -9.62 -38.12 23.66
C TYR A 453 -11.04 -38.66 23.81
N TYR A 454 -12.02 -37.78 24.00
CA TYR A 454 -13.42 -38.17 24.09
C TYR A 454 -13.91 -38.87 22.81
N LYS A 455 -13.60 -38.30 21.64
CA LYS A 455 -14.03 -38.88 20.36
C LYS A 455 -13.34 -40.23 20.08
N LEU A 456 -12.08 -40.38 20.45
CA LEU A 456 -11.35 -41.65 20.37
C LEU A 456 -11.99 -42.69 21.29
N GLY A 457 -12.33 -42.30 22.52
CA GLY A 457 -13.06 -43.15 23.47
C GLY A 457 -14.37 -43.68 22.88
N LEU A 458 -15.18 -42.82 22.23
CA LEU A 458 -16.43 -43.25 21.59
C LEU A 458 -16.22 -44.32 20.51
N ILE A 459 -15.22 -44.14 19.64
CA ILE A 459 -14.91 -45.13 18.58
C ILE A 459 -14.45 -46.46 19.21
N LEU A 460 -13.64 -46.40 20.27
CA LEU A 460 -13.19 -47.60 21.00
C LEU A 460 -14.33 -48.34 21.70
N VAL A 461 -15.38 -47.64 22.15
CA VAL A 461 -16.59 -48.28 22.68
C VAL A 461 -17.32 -49.06 21.58
N GLU A 462 -17.46 -48.47 20.39
CA GLU A 462 -18.07 -49.15 19.23
C GLU A 462 -17.26 -50.39 18.81
N ASP A 463 -15.94 -50.37 18.96
CA ASP A 463 -15.04 -51.50 18.69
C ASP A 463 -14.94 -52.51 19.87
N HIS A 464 -15.74 -52.36 20.93
CA HIS A 464 -15.71 -53.17 22.16
C HIS A 464 -14.37 -53.16 22.92
N GLN A 465 -13.51 -52.17 22.68
CA GLN A 465 -12.23 -51.95 23.38
C GLN A 465 -12.44 -51.12 24.67
N PHE A 466 -13.29 -51.62 25.56
CA PHE A 466 -13.81 -50.86 26.71
C PHE A 466 -12.74 -50.32 27.67
N ALA A 467 -11.65 -51.05 27.84
CA ALA A 467 -10.55 -50.63 28.70
C ALA A 467 -9.81 -49.39 28.18
N GLU A 468 -9.52 -49.38 26.89
CA GLU A 468 -8.85 -48.27 26.23
C GLU A 468 -9.81 -47.08 26.11
N ALA A 469 -11.09 -47.34 25.83
CA ALA A 469 -12.13 -46.34 25.85
C ALA A 469 -12.20 -45.62 27.22
N PHE A 470 -12.25 -46.39 28.31
CA PHE A 470 -12.27 -45.86 29.68
C PHE A 470 -11.07 -44.95 29.96
N LYS A 471 -9.86 -45.40 29.63
CA LYS A 471 -8.64 -44.61 29.79
C LYS A 471 -8.69 -43.30 29.01
N ASN A 472 -9.20 -43.33 27.78
CA ASN A 472 -9.34 -42.12 26.95
C ASN A 472 -10.37 -41.15 27.55
N PHE A 473 -11.49 -41.62 28.09
CA PHE A 473 -12.43 -40.74 28.78
C PHE A 473 -11.85 -40.14 30.06
N GLU A 474 -11.09 -40.91 30.85
CA GLU A 474 -10.37 -40.37 32.01
C GLU A 474 -9.34 -39.30 31.61
N LEU A 475 -8.63 -39.49 30.49
CA LEU A 475 -7.73 -38.48 29.94
C LEU A 475 -8.50 -37.23 29.48
N ALA A 476 -9.65 -37.38 28.82
CA ALA A 476 -10.50 -36.25 28.44
C ALA A 476 -10.92 -35.42 29.67
N ILE A 477 -11.32 -36.08 30.77
CA ILE A 477 -11.70 -35.47 32.05
C ILE A 477 -10.48 -34.85 32.75
N LYS A 478 -9.32 -35.50 32.70
CA LYS A 478 -8.08 -34.98 33.29
C LYS A 478 -7.74 -33.60 32.71
N HIS A 479 -7.87 -33.44 31.39
CA HIS A 479 -7.57 -32.20 30.69
C HIS A 479 -8.74 -31.20 30.72
N ASN A 480 -9.99 -31.66 30.83
CA ASN A 480 -11.15 -30.82 31.06
C ASN A 480 -12.07 -31.44 32.13
N LYS A 481 -11.90 -30.99 33.38
CA LYS A 481 -12.63 -31.53 34.54
C LYS A 481 -14.15 -31.36 34.43
N ASN A 482 -14.59 -30.35 33.68
CA ASN A 482 -16.00 -30.01 33.49
C ASN A 482 -16.59 -30.64 32.22
N PHE A 483 -15.90 -31.61 31.59
CA PHE A 483 -16.39 -32.25 30.38
C PHE A 483 -17.51 -33.26 30.70
N ALA A 484 -18.74 -32.77 30.80
CA ALA A 484 -19.92 -33.52 31.23
C ALA A 484 -20.13 -34.81 30.42
N GLU A 485 -19.98 -34.75 29.10
CA GLU A 485 -20.17 -35.88 28.20
C GLU A 485 -19.16 -37.00 28.46
N ALA A 486 -17.91 -36.67 28.81
CA ALA A 486 -16.91 -37.66 29.14
C ALA A 486 -17.23 -38.35 30.49
N HIS A 487 -17.66 -37.60 31.50
CA HIS A 487 -18.13 -38.17 32.78
C HIS A 487 -19.31 -39.11 32.57
N PHE A 488 -20.26 -38.72 31.72
CA PHE A 488 -21.41 -39.55 31.37
C PHE A 488 -20.99 -40.87 30.72
N GLN A 489 -20.05 -40.86 29.76
CA GLN A 489 -19.55 -42.08 29.14
C GLN A 489 -18.79 -42.99 30.10
N VAL A 490 -18.01 -42.43 31.03
CA VAL A 490 -17.36 -43.21 32.11
C VAL A 490 -18.42 -43.91 32.97
N ALA A 491 -19.49 -43.21 33.36
CA ALA A 491 -20.56 -43.80 34.14
C ALA A 491 -21.25 -44.95 33.38
N LEU A 492 -21.53 -44.78 32.08
CA LEU A 492 -22.11 -45.84 31.24
C LEU A 492 -21.21 -47.08 31.18
N LEU A 493 -19.90 -46.92 30.98
CA LEU A 493 -18.96 -48.06 30.96
C LEU A 493 -18.87 -48.76 32.32
N LEU A 494 -18.95 -48.02 33.42
CA LEU A 494 -18.94 -48.62 34.76
C LEU A 494 -20.23 -49.37 35.09
N MET A 495 -21.35 -49.03 34.45
CA MET A 495 -22.63 -49.73 34.62
C MET A 495 -22.77 -50.95 33.71
N ASP A 496 -22.00 -51.01 32.62
CA ASP A 496 -22.02 -52.13 31.67
C ASP A 496 -21.25 -53.35 32.17
N LYS A 497 -21.90 -54.53 32.17
CA LYS A 497 -21.31 -55.78 32.70
C LYS A 497 -20.12 -56.28 31.88
N ALA A 498 -20.13 -56.09 30.55
CA ALA A 498 -19.04 -56.53 29.68
C ALA A 498 -17.80 -55.63 29.89
N ALA A 499 -18.01 -54.32 29.98
CA ALA A 499 -16.97 -53.34 30.30
C ALA A 499 -16.39 -53.57 31.71
N GLN A 500 -17.21 -53.83 32.74
CA GLN A 500 -16.74 -54.17 34.09
C GLN A 500 -15.82 -55.40 34.10
N THR A 501 -16.12 -56.40 33.28
CA THR A 501 -15.31 -57.62 33.17
C THR A 501 -13.96 -57.32 32.53
N ALA A 502 -13.95 -56.51 31.47
CA ALA A 502 -12.72 -56.06 30.80
C ALA A 502 -11.85 -55.14 31.69
N LEU A 503 -12.45 -54.31 32.55
CA LEU A 503 -11.71 -53.44 33.47
C LEU A 503 -11.09 -54.22 34.65
N LYS A 504 -11.76 -55.26 35.14
CA LYS A 504 -11.24 -56.13 36.23
C LYS A 504 -10.02 -56.94 35.81
N SER A 505 -9.95 -57.41 34.57
CA SER A 505 -8.80 -58.18 34.06
C SER A 505 -7.50 -57.36 33.96
N LEU A 506 -7.61 -56.03 33.85
CA LEU A 506 -6.48 -55.08 33.89
C LEU A 506 -5.97 -54.81 35.30
N GLN A 507 -6.86 -54.76 36.29
CA GLN A 507 -6.46 -54.60 37.69
C GLN A 507 -5.67 -55.81 38.20
N THR A 508 -6.05 -57.03 37.80
CA THR A 508 -5.33 -58.26 38.17
C THR A 508 -3.96 -58.38 37.48
N THR A 509 -3.82 -57.97 36.21
CA THR A 509 -2.52 -57.96 35.51
C THR A 509 -1.57 -56.87 36.01
N SER A 510 -2.06 -55.68 36.40
CA SER A 510 -1.21 -54.63 36.98
C SER A 510 -0.71 -55.00 38.40
N ASN A 511 -1.55 -55.66 39.20
CA ASN A 511 -1.18 -56.15 40.53
C ASN A 511 -0.20 -57.33 40.48
N GLN A 512 -0.19 -58.14 39.41
CA GLN A 512 0.83 -59.16 39.20
C GLN A 512 2.17 -58.59 38.73
N LYS A 513 2.19 -57.51 37.93
CA LYS A 513 3.43 -56.81 37.53
C LYS A 513 4.07 -56.05 38.69
N LYS A 514 3.28 -55.40 39.55
CA LYS A 514 3.79 -54.73 40.77
C LYS A 514 4.27 -55.68 41.87
N LYS A 515 3.91 -56.96 41.82
CA LYS A 515 4.43 -58.01 42.73
C LYS A 515 5.70 -58.71 42.21
N LYS A 516 6.14 -58.39 40.98
CA LYS A 516 7.34 -58.95 40.33
C LYS A 516 8.49 -57.93 40.17
N GLN A 517 8.28 -56.70 40.63
CA GLN A 517 9.33 -55.73 40.96
C GLN A 517 9.43 -55.69 42.48
#